data_AF-A0AAV9NQ51-F1
#
_entry.id   AF-A0AAV9NQ51-F1
#
_cell.length_a   1.000
_cell.length_b   1.000
_cell.length_c   1.000
_cell.angle_alpha   90.00
_cell.angle_beta   90.00
_cell.angle_gamma   90.00
#
_symmetry.space_group_name_H-M   'P 1'
#
loop_
_entity.id
_entity.type
_entity.pdbx_description
1 polymer ?
#
loop_
_entity_poly.entity_id
_entity_poly.type
_entity_poly.pdbx_seq_one_letter_code
_entity_poly.pdbx_strand_id
1 'polypeptide(L)'
;MPAPSDTQQAGLSASYKSPTDTKQFHYAIDTSGIATSETNNQLDKKSQTAYFGLLRASTKNLQDDINDFLTRKMDEDKKYTLDSSATKSKTKEELEEENYGEEVVDDDDTG
;
A
#
# COMPACT_ATOMS: atom_id res chain seq x y z
N MET A 1 -46.51 -6.80 4.88
CA MET A 1 -45.37 -5.91 5.19
C MET A 1 -44.25 -6.28 4.21
N PRO A 2 -43.73 -5.37 3.39
CA PRO A 2 -42.60 -5.68 2.51
C PRO A 2 -41.30 -5.78 3.33
N ALA A 3 -40.46 -6.76 2.98
CA ALA A 3 -39.18 -7.07 3.63
C ALA A 3 -38.13 -5.96 3.42
N PRO A 4 -37.14 -5.81 4.33
CA PRO A 4 -36.06 -4.84 4.13
C PRO A 4 -35.26 -5.23 2.88
N SER A 5 -35.09 -4.27 1.98
CA SER A 5 -34.23 -4.38 0.81
C SER A 5 -32.80 -4.68 1.27
N ASP A 6 -32.32 -5.89 0.99
CA ASP A 6 -30.91 -6.24 1.13
C ASP A 6 -30.10 -5.36 0.17
N THR A 7 -29.59 -4.23 0.66
CA THR A 7 -28.51 -3.50 0.01
C THR A 7 -27.28 -4.41 0.03
N GLN A 8 -27.05 -5.15 -1.06
CA GLN A 8 -25.84 -5.96 -1.23
C GLN A 8 -24.62 -5.02 -1.34
N GLN A 9 -24.05 -4.66 -0.18
CA GLN A 9 -22.74 -4.03 -0.09
C GLN A 9 -21.69 -5.04 -0.52
N ALA A 10 -21.18 -4.89 -1.75
CA ALA A 10 -19.99 -5.59 -2.18
C ALA A 10 -18.79 -4.98 -1.43
N GLY A 11 -17.92 -5.80 -0.86
CA GLY A 11 -16.77 -5.33 -0.09
C GLY A 11 -15.47 -5.93 -0.60
N LEU A 12 -14.40 -5.14 -0.59
CA LEU A 12 -13.03 -5.62 -0.76
C LEU A 12 -12.37 -5.72 0.60
N SER A 13 -11.61 -6.79 0.81
CA SER A 13 -10.87 -7.00 2.04
C SER A 13 -9.47 -7.53 1.75
N ALA A 14 -8.50 -7.07 2.51
CA ALA A 14 -7.15 -7.62 2.52
C ALA A 14 -6.65 -7.79 3.96
N SER A 15 -5.81 -8.80 4.18
CA SER A 15 -5.21 -9.08 5.48
C SER A 15 -3.69 -9.09 5.34
N TYR A 16 -3.04 -8.25 6.13
CA TYR A 16 -1.60 -8.26 6.31
C TYR A 16 -1.27 -8.92 7.65
N LYS A 17 -0.35 -9.88 7.62
CA LYS A 17 0.18 -10.57 8.80
C LYS A 17 1.69 -10.60 8.74
N SER A 18 2.31 -10.17 9.82
CA SER A 18 3.75 -10.28 10.07
C SER A 18 3.98 -10.86 11.47
N PRO A 19 5.21 -11.25 11.83
CA PRO A 19 5.51 -11.74 13.16
C PRO A 19 5.22 -10.73 14.28
N THR A 20 5.24 -9.43 13.98
CA THR A 20 5.14 -8.34 14.97
C THR A 20 3.85 -7.54 14.86
N ASP A 21 3.17 -7.58 13.71
CA ASP A 21 1.99 -6.75 13.44
C ASP A 21 0.97 -7.44 12.52
N THR A 22 -0.29 -7.09 12.67
CA THR A 22 -1.41 -7.54 11.83
C THR A 22 -2.29 -6.36 11.48
N LYS A 23 -2.60 -6.18 10.19
CA LYS A 23 -3.49 -5.12 9.71
C LYS A 23 -4.57 -5.67 8.80
N GLN A 24 -5.80 -5.25 9.03
CA GLN A 24 -6.94 -5.55 8.18
C GLN A 24 -7.28 -4.30 7.36
N PHE A 25 -7.58 -4.52 6.08
CA PHE A 25 -8.10 -3.49 5.19
C PHE A 25 -9.50 -3.89 4.77
N HIS A 26 -10.44 -2.96 4.87
CA HIS A 26 -11.82 -3.17 4.46
C HIS A 26 -12.30 -1.96 3.68
N TYR A 27 -12.86 -2.22 2.50
CA TYR A 27 -13.35 -1.22 1.58
C TYR A 27 -14.75 -1.60 1.15
N ALA A 28 -15.75 -0.85 1.61
CA ALA A 28 -17.12 -1.01 1.17
C ALA A 28 -17.29 -0.37 -0.22
N ILE A 29 -17.83 -1.12 -1.17
CA ILE A 29 -18.21 -0.62 -2.49
C ILE A 29 -19.69 -0.27 -2.40
N ASP A 30 -20.00 1.01 -2.53
CA ASP A 30 -21.39 1.46 -2.66
C ASP A 30 -21.93 1.11 -4.04
N THR A 31 -22.87 0.17 -4.07
CA THR A 31 -23.57 -0.31 -5.27
C THR A 31 -24.98 0.25 -5.38
N SER A 32 -25.41 1.11 -4.45
CA SER A 32 -26.80 1.59 -4.33
C SER A 32 -27.30 2.35 -5.56
N GLY A 33 -26.38 2.90 -6.37
CA GLY A 33 -26.70 3.59 -7.63
C GLY A 33 -26.81 2.67 -8.86
N ILE A 34 -26.52 1.37 -8.72
CA ILE A 34 -26.52 0.42 -9.83
C ILE A 34 -27.87 -0.29 -9.84
N ALA A 35 -28.83 0.26 -10.59
CA ALA A 35 -30.13 -0.37 -10.75
C ALA A 35 -29.99 -1.75 -11.41
N THR A 36 -30.32 -2.81 -10.67
CA THR A 36 -30.59 -4.14 -11.19
C THR A 36 -32.01 -4.13 -11.75
N SER A 37 -32.19 -4.37 -13.05
CA SER A 37 -33.55 -4.49 -13.61
C SER A 37 -34.22 -5.75 -13.03
N GLU A 38 -35.24 -5.55 -12.19
CA GLU A 38 -35.95 -6.64 -11.48
C GLU A 38 -36.70 -7.61 -12.41
N THR A 39 -36.80 -7.29 -13.70
CA THR A 39 -37.66 -8.04 -14.62
C THR A 39 -37.02 -9.28 -15.23
N ASN A 40 -35.68 -9.44 -15.21
CA ASN A 40 -35.03 -10.59 -15.87
C ASN A 40 -33.72 -11.09 -15.25
N ASN A 41 -33.39 -10.71 -14.01
CA ASN A 41 -32.15 -11.14 -13.34
C ASN A 41 -30.87 -10.92 -14.19
N GLN A 42 -30.96 -9.99 -15.16
CA GLN A 42 -29.92 -9.69 -16.12
C GLN A 42 -29.52 -8.24 -15.89
N LEU A 43 -28.31 -8.06 -15.39
CA LEU A 43 -27.73 -6.74 -15.21
C LEU A 43 -27.60 -6.11 -16.60
N ASP A 44 -28.22 -4.94 -16.81
CA ASP A 44 -28.02 -4.20 -18.06
C ASP A 44 -26.51 -3.98 -18.26
N LYS A 45 -26.04 -4.06 -19.51
CA LYS A 45 -24.60 -3.96 -19.82
C LYS A 45 -24.00 -2.66 -19.26
N LYS A 46 -24.80 -1.59 -19.19
CA LYS A 46 -24.43 -0.31 -18.58
C LYS A 46 -24.23 -0.42 -17.08
N SER A 47 -25.18 -1.05 -16.36
CA SER A 47 -25.08 -1.32 -14.92
C SER A 47 -23.89 -2.23 -14.59
N GLN A 48 -23.61 -3.22 -15.43
CA GLN A 48 -22.46 -4.11 -15.29
C GLN A 48 -21.12 -3.38 -15.47
N THR A 49 -21.03 -2.51 -16.48
CA THR A 49 -19.84 -1.70 -16.72
C THR A 49 -19.60 -0.72 -15.57
N ALA A 50 -20.66 -0.10 -15.04
CA ALA A 50 -20.59 0.79 -13.88
C ALA A 50 -20.09 0.05 -12.63
N TYR A 51 -20.60 -1.16 -12.37
CA TYR A 51 -20.15 -2.00 -11.26
C TYR A 51 -18.67 -2.34 -11.37
N PHE A 52 -18.21 -2.79 -12.55
CA PHE A 52 -16.79 -3.08 -12.74
C PHE A 52 -15.90 -1.83 -12.65
N GLY A 53 -16.40 -0.67 -13.08
CA GLY A 53 -15.72 0.61 -12.89
C GLY A 53 -15.51 0.94 -11.42
N LEU A 54 -16.56 0.83 -10.61
CA LEU A 54 -16.52 1.05 -9.17
C LEU A 54 -15.61 0.04 -8.47
N LEU A 55 -15.70 -1.24 -8.84
CA LEU A 55 -14.83 -2.29 -8.34
C LEU A 55 -13.36 -1.99 -8.66
N ARG A 56 -13.05 -1.60 -9.90
CA ARG A 56 -11.69 -1.27 -10.32
C ARG A 56 -11.14 -0.06 -9.56
N ALA A 57 -11.94 0.99 -9.40
CA ALA A 57 -11.55 2.17 -8.63
C ALA A 57 -11.28 1.81 -7.16
N SER A 58 -12.18 1.05 -6.54
CA SER A 58 -12.05 0.61 -5.15
C SER A 58 -10.83 -0.28 -4.95
N THR A 59 -10.54 -1.19 -5.88
CA THR A 59 -9.33 -2.03 -5.85
C THR A 59 -8.06 -1.20 -5.97
N LYS A 60 -8.05 -0.18 -6.83
CA LYS A 60 -6.90 0.72 -6.97
C LYS A 60 -6.65 1.48 -5.67
N ASN A 61 -7.69 2.01 -5.04
CA ASN A 61 -7.55 2.70 -3.76
C ASN A 61 -7.03 1.76 -2.66
N LEU A 62 -7.57 0.53 -2.57
CA LEU A 62 -7.07 -0.47 -1.64
C LEU A 62 -5.58 -0.81 -1.89
N GLN A 63 -5.16 -0.88 -3.15
CA GLN A 63 -3.76 -1.09 -3.50
C GLN A 63 -2.88 0.08 -3.06
N ASP A 64 -3.31 1.32 -3.34
CA ASP A 64 -2.57 2.52 -2.96
C ASP A 64 -2.39 2.57 -1.42
N ASP A 65 -3.45 2.27 -0.65
CA ASP A 65 -3.41 2.17 0.81
C ASP A 65 -2.45 1.09 1.34
N ILE A 66 -2.43 -0.08 0.70
CA ILE A 66 -1.53 -1.17 1.09
C ILE A 66 -0.08 -0.77 0.81
N ASN A 67 0.18 -0.15 -0.33
CA ASN A 67 1.52 0.30 -0.70
C ASN A 67 2.03 1.37 0.27
N ASP A 68 1.18 2.33 0.63
CA ASP A 68 1.51 3.36 1.62
C ASP A 68 1.73 2.76 3.01
N PHE A 69 0.95 1.75 3.39
CA PHE A 69 1.16 1.02 4.63
C PHE A 69 2.52 0.32 4.67
N LEU A 70 2.84 -0.46 3.63
CA LEU A 70 4.10 -1.22 3.56
C LEU A 70 5.31 -0.29 3.45
N THR A 71 5.22 0.79 2.70
CA THR A 71 6.31 1.77 2.55
C THR A 71 6.67 2.39 3.89
N ARG A 72 5.66 2.86 4.64
CA ARG A 72 5.87 3.39 5.99
C ARG A 72 6.47 2.36 6.93
N LYS A 73 6.01 1.10 6.86
CA LYS A 73 6.59 0.01 7.67
C LYS A 73 8.05 -0.24 7.33
N MET A 74 8.42 -0.24 6.05
CA MET A 74 9.82 -0.36 5.64
C MET A 74 10.67 0.79 6.17
N ASP A 75 10.15 2.02 6.17
CA ASP A 75 10.88 3.17 6.70
C ASP A 75 11.00 3.14 8.23
N GLU A 76 9.95 2.70 8.93
CA GLU A 76 9.98 2.40 10.36
C GLU A 76 11.04 1.34 10.67
N ASP A 77 11.02 0.21 9.96
CA ASP A 77 11.95 -0.90 10.15
C ASP A 77 13.40 -0.48 9.86
N LYS A 78 13.65 0.31 8.80
CA LYS A 78 14.98 0.89 8.54
C LYS A 78 15.47 1.71 9.72
N LYS A 79 14.62 2.58 10.30
CA LYS A 79 14.98 3.38 11.48
C LYS A 79 15.28 2.48 12.68
N TYR A 80 14.48 1.45 12.94
CA TYR A 80 14.76 0.50 14.02
C TYR A 80 16.07 -0.28 13.80
N THR A 81 16.40 -0.64 12.56
CA THR A 81 17.70 -1.26 12.25
C THR A 81 18.86 -0.29 12.38
N LEU A 82 18.68 0.98 12.01
CA LEU A 82 19.69 2.02 12.17
C LEU A 82 19.92 2.35 13.65
N ASP A 83 18.87 2.40 14.47
CA ASP A 83 18.96 2.69 15.91
C ASP A 83 19.47 1.48 16.71
N SER A 84 19.10 0.26 16.31
CA SER A 84 19.66 -0.99 16.88
C SER A 84 21.12 -1.21 16.44
N SER A 85 21.49 -0.75 15.24
CA SER A 85 22.88 -0.73 14.76
C SER A 85 23.62 0.55 15.11
N ALA A 86 22.99 1.56 15.73
CA ALA A 86 23.67 2.78 16.20
C ALA A 86 24.67 2.48 17.33
N THR A 87 24.63 1.28 17.90
CA THR A 87 25.68 0.78 18.80
C THR A 87 26.83 0.06 18.09
N LYS A 88 26.77 -0.21 16.78
CA LYS A 88 27.84 -0.88 16.01
C LYS A 88 28.19 -0.28 14.63
N SER A 89 27.42 0.64 14.08
CA SER A 89 27.55 1.12 12.69
C SER A 89 27.62 2.65 12.53
N LYS A 90 27.60 3.44 13.61
CA LYS A 90 27.88 4.88 13.52
C LYS A 90 29.26 5.20 12.95
N THR A 91 30.20 4.26 13.01
CA THR A 91 31.57 4.45 12.52
C THR A 91 31.79 4.10 11.06
N LYS A 92 30.80 3.65 10.29
CA LYS A 92 31.03 3.32 8.86
C LYS A 92 30.29 4.23 7.90
N GLU A 93 29.03 4.54 8.17
CA GLU A 93 28.21 5.38 7.29
C GLU A 93 28.62 6.87 7.41
N GLU A 94 28.91 7.35 8.62
CA GLU A 94 29.43 8.72 8.87
C GLU A 94 30.85 8.92 8.28
N LEU A 95 31.67 7.87 8.29
CA LEU A 95 33.02 7.86 7.69
C LEU A 95 33.01 7.74 6.16
N GLU A 96 32.00 7.08 5.56
CA GLU A 96 31.81 7.03 4.10
C GLU A 96 31.25 8.36 3.54
N GLU A 97 30.49 9.13 4.33
CA GLU A 97 30.03 10.48 3.95
C GLU A 97 31.14 11.53 4.05
N GLU A 98 32.02 11.47 5.06
CA GLU A 98 33.15 12.40 5.22
C GLU A 98 34.22 12.26 4.13
N ASN A 99 34.32 11.10 3.49
CA ASN A 99 35.32 10.83 2.44
C ASN A 99 34.79 11.10 1.02
N TYR A 100 33.55 11.58 0.88
CA TYR A 100 32.90 11.84 -0.41
C TYR A 100 33.27 13.21 -1.02
N GLY A 101 34.50 13.66 -0.78
CA GLY A 101 34.97 15.00 -1.16
C GLY A 101 36.50 15.16 -1.31
N GLU A 102 37.31 14.18 -0.91
CA GLU A 102 38.71 14.10 -1.34
C GLU A 102 38.78 13.16 -2.54
N GLU A 103 38.96 13.70 -3.75
CA GLU A 103 39.64 12.90 -4.76
C GLU A 103 41.01 12.58 -4.19
N VAL A 104 41.25 11.32 -3.81
CA VAL A 104 42.59 10.82 -3.56
C VAL A 104 43.27 10.81 -4.93
N VAL A 105 43.77 11.99 -5.31
CA VAL A 105 44.71 12.12 -6.40
C VAL A 105 45.95 11.43 -5.85
N ASP A 106 46.15 10.17 -6.23
CA ASP A 106 47.45 9.51 -6.12
C ASP A 106 48.42 10.32 -6.99
N ASP A 107 48.94 11.41 -6.44
CA ASP A 107 50.12 12.11 -6.95
C ASP A 107 51.34 11.22 -6.65
N ASP A 108 51.44 10.11 -7.38
CA ASP A 108 52.72 9.45 -7.63
C ASP A 108 53.46 10.21 -8.76
N ASP A 109 53.76 11.48 -8.49
CA ASP A 109 54.92 12.17 -9.04
C ASP A 109 55.75 12.68 -7.86
N THR A 110 56.89 12.03 -7.61
CA THR A 110 58.22 12.66 -7.36
C THR A 110 59.18 11.68 -6.67
N GLY A 111 60.32 11.40 -7.31
CA GLY A 111 61.57 11.01 -6.62
C GLY A 111 62.41 9.92 -7.25
#